data_AF-A0A968MK62-F1
#
_entry.id   AF-A0A968MK62-F1
#
_cell.length_a   1.000
_cell.length_b   1.000
_cell.length_c   1.000
_cell.angle_alpha   90.00
_cell.angle_beta   90.00
_cell.angle_gamma   90.00
#
_symmetry.space_group_name_H-M   'P 1'
#
loop_
_entity.id
_entity.type
_entity.pdbx_description
1 polymer ?
#
loop_
_entity_poly.entity_id
_entity_poly.type
_entity_poly.pdbx_seq_one_letter_code
_entity_poly.pdbx_strand_id
1 'polypeptide(L)'
;MLKIFPHEGHPEQRWFSPVDSKGQYHSEDSVFVENIFPYYISSVEKAIQTNDWKEADELLAAMKLFQKKFGGELYPPAFKTKLEIIYNKTNILDGLSNIYGITGFLLLLFLFAGIFYTRLNLKIPVRIAIAVILLAFVSHTIALGIRWYIAGHAPWSNGYEALTYIAWATVLAGILFSFRSPVTLSATAILAFFILHTAHLSWMDPEITNLVPVLKSYWLVIHVAIITASYGFLGMGALLAAINILIMFYKLKKLKLILI
;
A
#
# COMPACT_ATOMS: atom_id res chain seq x y z
N MET A 1 -1.74 -7.57 -21.96
CA MET A 1 -1.23 -6.31 -22.55
C MET A 1 -2.04 -5.14 -22.00
N LEU A 2 -1.44 -3.95 -21.89
CA LEU A 2 -2.11 -2.77 -21.32
C LEU A 2 -3.32 -2.38 -22.19
N LYS A 3 -4.47 -2.15 -21.55
CA LYS A 3 -5.70 -1.69 -22.21
C LYS A 3 -5.78 -0.18 -22.12
N ILE A 4 -5.42 0.51 -23.21
CA ILE A 4 -5.20 1.97 -23.21
C ILE A 4 -6.04 2.72 -24.23
N PHE A 5 -6.71 2.01 -25.15
CA PHE A 5 -7.51 2.64 -26.20
C PHE A 5 -9.00 2.43 -25.93
N PRO A 6 -9.75 3.49 -25.63
CA PRO A 6 -11.19 3.40 -25.47
C PRO A 6 -11.88 3.36 -26.83
N HIS A 7 -12.98 2.61 -26.90
CA HIS A 7 -13.89 2.62 -28.03
C HIS A 7 -15.24 3.21 -27.62
N GLU A 8 -15.60 4.34 -28.20
CA GLU A 8 -16.89 5.00 -27.95
C GLU A 8 -18.04 4.15 -28.53
N GLY A 9 -19.07 3.86 -27.73
CA GLY A 9 -20.26 3.14 -28.19
C GLY A 9 -20.16 1.61 -28.27
N HIS A 10 -19.05 0.98 -27.84
CA HIS A 10 -18.99 -0.50 -27.76
C HIS A 10 -19.93 -1.00 -26.65
N PRO A 11 -20.75 -2.06 -26.87
CA PRO A 11 -21.78 -2.52 -25.92
C PRO A 11 -21.23 -2.85 -24.52
N GLU A 12 -19.98 -3.32 -24.47
CA GLU A 12 -19.33 -3.70 -23.23
C GLU A 12 -18.61 -2.55 -22.51
N GLN A 13 -18.52 -1.35 -23.10
CA GLN A 13 -17.80 -0.21 -22.54
C GLN A 13 -16.39 -0.61 -22.03
N ARG A 14 -15.54 -1.15 -22.92
CA ARG A 14 -14.20 -1.66 -22.57
C ARG A 14 -13.11 -0.92 -23.33
N TRP A 15 -11.93 -0.89 -22.70
CA TRP A 15 -10.70 -0.42 -23.32
C TRP A 15 -9.97 -1.60 -23.94
N PHE A 16 -9.35 -1.37 -25.09
CA PHE A 16 -8.63 -2.37 -25.86
C PHE A 16 -7.13 -2.17 -25.74
N SER A 17 -6.39 -3.28 -25.86
CA SER A 17 -4.94 -3.23 -26.03
C SER A 17 -4.59 -2.97 -27.50
N PRO A 18 -3.36 -2.49 -27.81
CA PRO A 18 -2.94 -2.31 -29.20
C PRO A 18 -3.13 -3.57 -30.07
N VAL A 19 -2.98 -4.76 -29.48
CA VAL A 19 -3.11 -6.05 -30.20
C VAL A 19 -4.56 -6.53 -30.29
N ASP A 20 -5.36 -6.31 -29.24
CA ASP A 20 -6.78 -6.71 -29.21
C ASP A 20 -7.70 -5.72 -29.95
N SER A 21 -7.15 -4.58 -30.40
CA SER A 21 -7.88 -3.52 -31.09
C SER A 21 -8.19 -3.81 -32.57
N LYS A 22 -7.56 -4.83 -33.16
CA LYS A 22 -7.68 -5.15 -34.59
C LYS A 22 -9.12 -5.45 -34.96
N GLY A 23 -9.65 -4.69 -35.93
CA GLY A 23 -11.03 -4.83 -36.42
C GLY A 23 -12.10 -4.27 -35.50
N GLN A 24 -11.72 -3.63 -34.38
CA GLN A 24 -12.66 -2.92 -33.50
C GLN A 24 -12.85 -1.46 -33.93
N TYR A 25 -11.83 -0.84 -34.53
CA TYR A 25 -11.87 0.57 -34.94
C TYR A 25 -12.03 0.72 -36.45
N HIS A 26 -12.65 1.81 -36.90
CA HIS A 26 -12.85 2.09 -38.33
C HIS A 26 -11.71 2.93 -38.91
N SER A 27 -11.14 2.47 -40.04
CA SER A 27 -10.25 3.26 -40.93
C SER A 27 -9.09 3.98 -40.20
N GLU A 28 -9.11 5.32 -40.15
CA GLU A 28 -8.06 6.17 -39.59
C GLU A 28 -7.76 5.87 -38.10
N ASP A 29 -8.80 5.57 -37.31
CA ASP A 29 -8.65 5.28 -35.88
C ASP A 29 -7.94 3.93 -35.65
N SER A 30 -8.14 2.94 -36.54
CA SER A 30 -7.45 1.63 -36.45
C SER A 30 -5.95 1.77 -36.68
N VAL A 31 -5.57 2.59 -37.67
CA VAL A 31 -4.15 2.84 -37.98
C VAL A 31 -3.47 3.58 -36.83
N PHE A 32 -4.16 4.55 -36.21
CA PHE A 32 -3.64 5.25 -35.03
C PHE A 32 -3.42 4.29 -33.87
N VAL A 33 -4.45 3.52 -33.49
CA VAL A 33 -4.42 2.62 -32.32
C VAL A 33 -3.36 1.51 -32.45
N GLU A 34 -3.17 0.96 -33.65
CA GLU A 34 -2.19 -0.10 -33.89
C GLU A 34 -0.74 0.39 -33.82
N ASN A 35 -0.47 1.63 -34.25
CA ASN A 35 0.90 2.11 -34.47
C ASN A 35 1.40 3.11 -33.42
N ILE A 36 0.50 3.90 -32.81
CA ILE A 36 0.92 4.99 -31.90
C ILE A 36 1.67 4.46 -30.66
N PHE A 37 1.27 3.30 -30.12
CA PHE A 37 1.90 2.74 -28.93
C PHE A 37 3.30 2.17 -29.23
N PRO A 38 3.51 1.34 -30.28
CA PRO A 38 4.86 0.98 -30.72
C PRO A 38 5.77 2.18 -31.02
N TYR A 39 5.26 3.21 -31.69
CA TYR A 39 6.05 4.43 -31.94
C TYR A 39 6.41 5.17 -30.66
N TYR A 40 5.47 5.26 -29.71
CA TYR A 40 5.77 5.84 -28.40
C TYR A 40 6.89 5.07 -27.69
N ILE A 41 6.84 3.73 -27.64
CA ILE A 41 7.91 2.93 -27.02
C ILE A 41 9.27 3.17 -27.71
N SER A 42 9.30 3.18 -29.04
CA SER A 42 10.53 3.46 -29.79
C SER A 42 11.08 4.88 -29.52
N SER A 43 10.19 5.88 -29.41
CA SER A 43 10.59 7.25 -29.07
C SER A 43 11.14 7.36 -27.64
N VAL A 44 10.60 6.60 -26.69
CA VAL A 44 11.10 6.52 -25.31
C VAL A 44 12.48 5.87 -25.26
N GLU A 45 12.69 4.78 -26.00
CA GLU A 45 14.02 4.13 -26.09
C GLU A 45 15.09 5.08 -26.64
N LYS A 46 14.74 5.85 -27.67
CA LYS A 46 15.59 6.90 -28.24
C LYS A 46 15.84 8.02 -27.23
N ALA A 47 14.80 8.52 -26.56
CA ALA A 47 14.88 9.58 -25.56
C ALA A 47 15.77 9.20 -24.36
N ILE A 48 15.77 7.93 -23.94
CA ILE A 48 16.68 7.43 -22.88
C ILE A 48 18.15 7.60 -23.29
N GLN A 49 18.48 7.46 -24.57
CA GLN A 49 19.85 7.58 -25.08
C GLN A 49 20.25 9.03 -25.39
N THR A 50 19.34 9.81 -25.97
CA THR A 50 19.61 11.18 -26.44
C THR A 50 19.24 12.27 -25.44
N ASN A 51 18.49 11.92 -24.39
CA ASN A 51 17.85 12.82 -23.43
C ASN A 51 16.85 13.82 -24.06
N ASP A 52 16.45 13.59 -25.31
CA ASP A 52 15.42 14.39 -26.01
C ASP A 52 14.06 13.69 -25.90
N TRP A 53 13.19 14.24 -25.05
CA TRP A 53 11.87 13.68 -24.74
C TRP A 53 10.74 14.26 -25.61
N LYS A 54 11.05 15.20 -26.51
CA LYS A 54 10.03 15.97 -27.24
C LYS A 54 9.10 15.09 -28.07
N GLU A 55 9.66 14.14 -28.82
CA GLU A 55 8.92 13.20 -29.67
C GLU A 55 8.00 12.28 -28.82
N ALA A 56 8.50 11.80 -27.69
CA ALA A 56 7.73 10.96 -26.77
C ALA A 56 6.58 11.74 -26.10
N ASP A 57 6.82 12.98 -25.71
CA ASP A 57 5.81 13.85 -25.10
C ASP A 57 4.69 14.22 -26.09
N GLU A 58 5.03 14.47 -27.36
CA GLU A 58 4.05 14.72 -28.42
C GLU A 58 3.16 13.50 -28.68
N LEU A 59 3.75 12.31 -28.78
CA LEU A 59 3.02 11.04 -28.95
C LEU A 59 2.14 10.74 -27.73
N LEU A 60 2.64 10.99 -26.51
CA LEU A 60 1.85 10.84 -25.29
C LEU A 60 0.68 11.84 -25.23
N ALA A 61 0.88 13.08 -25.68
CA ALA A 61 -0.18 14.07 -25.78
C ALA A 61 -1.25 13.64 -26.79
N ALA A 62 -0.86 13.10 -27.94
CA ALA A 62 -1.78 12.57 -28.93
C ALA A 62 -2.63 11.41 -28.37
N MET A 63 -2.00 10.45 -27.67
CA MET A 63 -2.72 9.36 -26.99
C MET A 63 -3.71 9.88 -25.94
N LYS A 64 -3.32 10.87 -25.13
CA LYS A 64 -4.22 11.50 -24.13
C LYS A 64 -5.42 12.18 -24.78
N LEU A 65 -5.21 12.88 -25.90
CA LEU A 65 -6.30 13.52 -26.65
C LEU A 65 -7.27 12.49 -27.21
N PHE A 66 -6.76 11.38 -27.77
CA PHE A 66 -7.57 10.26 -28.23
C PHE A 66 -8.41 9.67 -27.08
N GLN A 67 -7.77 9.36 -25.94
CA GLN A 67 -8.45 8.83 -24.76
C GLN A 67 -9.53 9.77 -24.22
N LYS A 68 -9.27 11.08 -24.22
CA LYS A 68 -10.25 12.08 -23.76
C LYS A 68 -11.42 12.22 -24.74
N LYS A 69 -11.17 12.09 -26.04
CA LYS A 69 -12.20 12.20 -27.09
C LYS A 69 -13.12 10.99 -27.08
N PHE A 70 -12.56 9.77 -27.05
CA PHE A 70 -13.30 8.52 -27.22
C PHE A 70 -13.60 7.78 -25.90
N GLY A 71 -13.07 8.27 -24.76
CA GLY A 71 -13.20 7.63 -23.45
C GLY A 71 -14.58 7.76 -22.80
N GLY A 72 -15.41 8.71 -23.24
CA GLY A 72 -16.76 8.92 -22.71
C GLY A 72 -16.81 8.97 -21.17
N GLU A 73 -17.80 8.28 -20.58
CA GLU A 73 -18.00 8.20 -19.13
C GLU A 73 -16.92 7.39 -18.38
N LEU A 74 -16.16 6.55 -19.08
CA LEU A 74 -15.08 5.76 -18.48
C LEU A 74 -13.80 6.57 -18.28
N TYR A 75 -13.69 7.74 -18.93
CA TYR A 75 -12.52 8.58 -18.76
C TYR A 75 -12.51 9.19 -17.35
N PRO A 76 -11.49 8.92 -16.52
CA PRO A 76 -11.48 9.38 -15.14
C PRO A 76 -11.41 10.92 -15.06
N PRO A 77 -12.08 11.53 -14.08
CA PRO A 77 -12.00 12.98 -13.87
C PRO A 77 -10.55 13.42 -13.62
N ALA A 78 -10.19 14.61 -14.11
CA ALA A 78 -8.82 15.14 -14.00
C ALA A 78 -8.28 15.17 -12.56
N PHE A 79 -9.15 15.43 -11.57
CA PHE A 79 -8.79 15.37 -10.15
C PHE A 79 -8.40 13.95 -9.71
N LYS A 80 -9.16 12.94 -10.14
CA LYS A 80 -8.91 11.52 -9.81
C LYS A 80 -7.58 11.06 -10.40
N THR A 81 -7.31 11.38 -11.67
CA THR A 81 -6.03 11.07 -12.33
C THR A 81 -4.85 11.76 -11.65
N LYS A 82 -4.98 13.05 -11.29
CA LYS A 82 -3.91 13.77 -10.59
C LYS A 82 -3.64 13.18 -9.21
N LEU A 83 -4.69 12.84 -8.48
CA LEU A 83 -4.59 12.22 -7.16
C LEU A 83 -3.88 10.86 -7.24
N GLU A 84 -4.22 10.04 -8.23
CA GLU A 84 -3.58 8.75 -8.48
C GLU A 84 -2.09 8.90 -8.82
N ILE A 85 -1.73 9.84 -9.70
CA ILE A 85 -0.32 10.13 -10.02
C ILE A 85 0.44 10.54 -8.75
N ILE A 86 -0.15 11.40 -7.91
CA ILE A 86 0.48 11.82 -6.65
C ILE A 86 0.64 10.63 -5.71
N TYR A 87 -0.41 9.82 -5.54
CA TYR A 87 -0.39 8.64 -4.68
C TYR A 87 0.71 7.65 -5.10
N ASN A 88 0.80 7.33 -6.39
CA ASN A 88 1.80 6.41 -6.94
C ASN A 88 3.22 6.98 -6.89
N LYS A 89 3.41 8.29 -7.15
CA LYS A 89 4.74 8.93 -7.07
C LYS A 89 5.27 9.07 -5.65
N THR A 90 4.39 9.34 -4.70
CA THR A 90 4.80 9.57 -3.29
C THR A 90 5.09 8.28 -2.55
N ASN A 91 4.54 7.15 -3.01
CA ASN A 91 4.70 5.82 -2.41
C ASN A 91 4.61 5.87 -0.87
N ILE A 92 3.51 6.45 -0.39
CA ILE A 92 3.30 6.78 1.03
C ILE A 92 3.47 5.54 1.92
N LEU A 93 3.02 4.38 1.44
CA LEU A 93 3.02 3.13 2.20
C LEU A 93 4.42 2.56 2.42
N ASP A 94 5.33 2.68 1.45
CA ASP A 94 6.73 2.26 1.61
C ASP A 94 7.46 3.13 2.63
N GLY A 95 7.29 4.46 2.53
CA GLY A 95 7.81 5.41 3.52
C GLY A 95 7.29 5.13 4.93
N LEU A 96 5.99 4.84 5.05
CA LEU A 96 5.36 4.49 6.33
C LEU A 96 5.92 3.20 6.94
N SER A 97 6.24 2.20 6.12
CA SER A 97 6.89 0.97 6.57
C SER A 97 8.14 1.30 7.39
N ASN A 98 9.07 2.06 6.80
CA ASN A 98 10.32 2.46 7.44
C ASN A 98 10.09 3.29 8.71
N ILE A 99 9.11 4.20 8.70
CA ILE A 99 8.75 4.99 9.89
C ILE A 99 8.29 4.09 11.04
N TYR A 100 7.42 3.11 10.77
CA TYR A 100 6.97 2.16 11.79
C TYR A 100 8.12 1.30 12.31
N GLY A 101 9.01 0.82 11.44
CA GLY A 101 10.15 -0.02 11.81
C GLY A 101 11.14 0.72 12.71
N ILE A 102 11.61 1.88 12.26
CA ILE A 102 12.58 2.71 12.99
C ILE A 102 11.99 3.17 14.32
N THR A 103 10.79 3.75 14.28
CA THR A 103 10.17 4.31 15.50
C THR A 103 9.76 3.21 16.47
N GLY A 104 9.25 2.09 15.97
CA GLY A 104 8.91 0.92 16.77
C GLY A 104 10.13 0.34 17.48
N PHE A 105 11.25 0.19 16.77
CA PHE A 105 12.51 -0.30 17.34
C PHE A 105 13.12 0.68 18.35
N LEU A 106 13.14 1.98 18.03
CA LEU A 106 13.60 3.02 18.96
C LEU A 106 12.74 3.06 20.24
N LEU A 107 11.42 2.98 20.09
CA LEU A 107 10.50 2.90 21.24
C LEU A 107 10.81 1.67 22.10
N LEU A 108 11.08 0.51 21.49
CA LEU A 108 11.48 -0.70 22.20
C LEU A 108 12.74 -0.45 23.03
N LEU A 109 13.78 0.08 22.38
CA LEU A 109 15.07 0.39 23.02
C LEU A 109 14.91 1.37 24.17
N PHE A 110 14.12 2.44 24.01
CA PHE A 110 13.89 3.42 25.07
C PHE A 110 13.14 2.81 26.25
N LEU A 111 12.16 1.93 26.00
CA LEU A 111 11.44 1.23 27.07
C LEU A 111 12.35 0.28 27.85
N PHE A 112 13.20 -0.50 27.17
CA PHE A 112 14.18 -1.37 27.84
C PHE A 112 15.25 -0.57 28.57
N ALA A 113 15.83 0.45 27.94
CA ALA A 113 16.83 1.31 28.57
C ALA A 113 16.27 2.00 29.82
N GLY A 114 14.99 2.40 29.81
CA GLY A 114 14.33 3.00 30.97
C GLY A 114 14.16 2.03 32.14
N ILE A 115 14.10 0.73 31.87
CA ILE A 115 14.04 -0.33 32.91
C ILE A 115 15.42 -0.53 33.55
N PHE A 116 16.51 -0.52 32.77
CA PHE A 116 17.86 -0.78 33.28
C PHE A 116 18.60 0.46 33.80
N TYR A 117 18.34 1.62 33.20
CA TYR A 117 19.06 2.86 33.45
C TYR A 117 18.10 3.95 33.94
N THR A 118 17.63 3.81 35.19
CA THR A 118 16.70 4.74 35.85
C THR A 118 17.19 6.21 35.90
N ARG A 119 18.49 6.45 35.71
CA ARG A 119 19.09 7.79 35.66
C ARG A 119 18.80 8.55 34.36
N LEU A 120 18.38 7.88 33.28
CA LEU A 120 18.07 8.51 32.00
C LEU A 120 16.60 8.97 31.98
N ASN A 121 16.35 10.25 31.72
CA ASN A 121 14.98 10.76 31.57
C ASN A 121 14.42 10.45 30.17
N LEU A 122 13.98 9.20 29.97
CA LEU A 122 13.46 8.73 28.68
C LEU A 122 11.97 9.05 28.47
N LYS A 123 11.33 9.83 29.35
CA LYS A 123 9.90 10.16 29.23
C LYS A 123 9.59 10.97 27.97
N ILE A 124 10.43 11.95 27.65
CA ILE A 124 10.29 12.81 26.46
C ILE A 124 10.48 12.00 25.16
N PRO A 125 11.60 11.27 24.96
CA PRO A 125 11.79 10.52 23.72
C PRO A 125 10.74 9.42 23.51
N VAL A 126 10.26 8.77 24.59
CA VAL A 126 9.14 7.82 24.50
C VAL A 126 7.86 8.50 24.01
N ARG A 127 7.50 9.68 24.55
CA ARG A 127 6.32 10.42 24.09
C ARG A 127 6.44 10.86 22.63
N ILE A 128 7.62 11.31 22.21
CA ILE A 128 7.88 11.68 20.81
C ILE A 128 7.69 10.46 19.90
N ALA A 129 8.28 9.31 20.26
CA ALA A 129 8.13 8.09 19.47
C ALA A 129 6.66 7.63 19.36
N ILE A 130 5.89 7.70 20.46
CA ILE A 130 4.45 7.41 20.43
C ILE A 130 3.72 8.39 19.51
N ALA A 131 4.00 9.69 19.61
CA ALA A 131 3.38 10.71 18.76
C ALA A 131 3.69 10.48 17.28
N VAL A 132 4.93 10.10 16.94
CA VAL A 132 5.33 9.76 15.57
C VAL A 132 4.55 8.54 15.05
N ILE A 133 4.38 7.48 15.86
CA ILE A 133 3.58 6.30 15.48
C ILE A 133 2.11 6.69 15.24
N LEU A 134 1.54 7.56 16.08
CA LEU A 134 0.16 8.04 15.89
C LEU A 134 0.00 8.87 14.61
N LEU A 135 0.96 9.77 14.32
CA LEU A 135 0.97 10.53 13.07
C LEU A 135 1.12 9.61 11.85
N ALA A 136 2.00 8.60 11.94
CA ALA A 136 2.14 7.58 10.90
C ALA A 136 0.83 6.80 10.69
N PHE A 137 0.09 6.48 11.76
CA PHE A 137 -1.21 5.81 11.67
C PHE A 137 -2.28 6.67 10.99
N VAL A 138 -2.33 7.97 11.28
CA VAL A 138 -3.22 8.90 10.58
C VAL A 138 -2.87 8.96 9.09
N SER A 139 -1.58 9.11 8.75
CA SER A 139 -1.12 9.10 7.36
C SER A 139 -1.43 7.79 6.64
N HIS A 140 -1.29 6.65 7.32
CA HIS A 140 -1.67 5.33 6.79
C HIS A 140 -3.17 5.24 6.49
N THR A 141 -4.00 5.76 7.39
CA THR A 141 -5.45 5.81 7.21
C THR A 141 -5.84 6.69 6.01
N ILE A 142 -5.18 7.85 5.85
CA ILE A 142 -5.38 8.74 4.70
C ILE A 142 -4.96 8.04 3.40
N ALA A 143 -3.83 7.33 3.39
CA ALA A 143 -3.37 6.59 2.21
C ALA A 143 -4.38 5.52 1.78
N LEU A 144 -4.92 4.74 2.72
CA LEU A 144 -5.98 3.76 2.44
C LEU A 144 -7.26 4.43 1.94
N GLY A 145 -7.64 5.58 2.51
CA GLY A 145 -8.81 6.35 2.07
C GLY A 145 -8.67 6.91 0.66
N ILE A 146 -7.49 7.46 0.32
CA ILE A 146 -7.19 7.91 -1.05
C ILE A 146 -7.27 6.73 -2.02
N ARG A 147 -6.71 5.58 -1.64
CA ARG A 147 -6.77 4.37 -2.47
C ARG A 147 -8.21 3.89 -2.68
N TRP A 148 -9.03 3.87 -1.63
CA TRP A 148 -10.45 3.53 -1.75
C TRP A 148 -11.15 4.47 -2.74
N TYR A 149 -10.91 5.77 -2.65
CA TYR A 149 -11.49 6.76 -3.57
C TYR A 149 -11.04 6.56 -5.03
N ILE A 150 -9.76 6.26 -5.26
CA ILE A 150 -9.22 6.00 -6.61
C ILE A 150 -9.79 4.68 -7.16
N ALA A 151 -9.76 3.61 -6.38
CA ALA A 151 -10.21 2.28 -6.80
C ALA A 151 -11.73 2.21 -7.00
N GLY A 152 -12.51 3.04 -6.29
CA GLY A 152 -13.98 2.97 -6.30
C GLY A 152 -14.53 1.77 -5.52
N HIS A 153 -13.68 1.04 -4.81
CA HIS A 153 -14.04 -0.06 -3.93
C HIS A 153 -13.08 -0.14 -2.75
N ALA A 154 -13.46 -0.93 -1.74
CA ALA A 154 -12.65 -1.06 -0.54
C ALA A 154 -11.27 -1.71 -0.83
N PRO A 155 -10.19 -1.21 -0.20
CA PRO A 155 -8.81 -1.58 -0.52
C PRO A 155 -8.38 -2.85 0.24
N TRP A 156 -9.02 -3.98 -0.06
CA TRP A 156 -8.62 -5.32 0.40
C TRP A 156 -8.92 -6.38 -0.67
N SER A 157 -8.88 -5.99 -1.94
CA SER A 157 -9.29 -6.83 -3.07
C SER A 157 -8.17 -7.73 -3.60
N ASN A 158 -6.92 -7.27 -3.45
CA ASN A 158 -5.72 -7.99 -3.87
C ASN A 158 -4.79 -8.24 -2.67
N GLY A 159 -3.72 -9.01 -2.89
CA GLY A 159 -2.79 -9.35 -1.81
C GLY A 159 -2.06 -8.13 -1.22
N TYR A 160 -1.70 -7.15 -2.06
CA TYR A 160 -0.98 -5.94 -1.61
C TYR A 160 -1.87 -5.08 -0.70
N GLU A 161 -3.12 -4.88 -1.12
CA GLU A 161 -4.18 -4.22 -0.39
C GLU A 161 -4.49 -4.94 0.93
N ALA A 162 -4.61 -6.26 0.90
CA ALA A 162 -4.84 -7.06 2.10
C ALA A 162 -3.69 -6.90 3.11
N LEU A 163 -2.41 -6.99 2.70
CA LEU A 163 -1.28 -6.79 3.61
C LEU A 163 -1.25 -5.38 4.18
N THR A 164 -1.51 -4.36 3.36
CA THR A 164 -1.59 -2.97 3.81
C THR A 164 -2.69 -2.79 4.87
N TYR A 165 -3.86 -3.38 4.63
CA TYR A 165 -4.97 -3.36 5.59
C TYR A 165 -4.68 -4.15 6.88
N ILE A 166 -4.02 -5.31 6.79
CA ILE A 166 -3.58 -6.08 7.97
C ILE A 166 -2.58 -5.27 8.79
N ALA A 167 -1.63 -4.58 8.15
CA ALA A 167 -0.68 -3.71 8.85
C ALA A 167 -1.41 -2.57 9.57
N TRP A 168 -2.38 -1.92 8.91
CA TRP A 168 -3.21 -0.89 9.52
C TRP A 168 -3.97 -1.43 10.75
N ALA A 169 -4.62 -2.60 10.64
CA ALA A 169 -5.33 -3.24 11.75
C ALA A 169 -4.39 -3.63 12.90
N THR A 170 -3.17 -4.04 12.60
CA THR A 170 -2.13 -4.39 13.59
C THR A 170 -1.72 -3.16 14.42
N VAL A 171 -1.46 -2.03 13.78
CA VAL A 171 -1.12 -0.78 14.49
C VAL A 171 -2.32 -0.27 15.27
N LEU A 172 -3.54 -0.33 14.71
CA LEU A 172 -4.77 0.03 15.42
C LEU A 172 -4.92 -0.78 16.72
N ALA A 173 -4.70 -2.09 16.64
CA ALA A 173 -4.72 -2.96 17.81
C ALA A 173 -3.63 -2.54 18.82
N GLY A 174 -2.42 -2.25 18.32
CA GLY A 174 -1.32 -1.68 19.11
C GLY A 174 -1.71 -0.43 19.88
N ILE A 175 -2.34 0.53 19.22
CA ILE A 175 -2.82 1.79 19.81
C ILE A 175 -3.89 1.50 20.87
N LEU A 176 -4.88 0.66 20.56
CA LEU A 176 -5.97 0.32 21.47
C LEU A 176 -5.48 -0.34 22.76
N PHE A 177 -4.47 -1.21 22.68
CA PHE A 177 -3.92 -1.91 23.84
C PHE A 177 -2.70 -1.21 24.46
N SER A 178 -2.22 -0.10 23.86
CA SER A 178 -1.08 0.68 24.36
C SER A 178 -1.32 1.28 25.75
N PHE A 179 -2.59 1.54 26.10
CA PHE A 179 -2.97 2.06 27.43
C PHE A 179 -2.57 1.13 28.58
N ARG A 180 -2.43 -0.18 28.32
CA ARG A 180 -1.96 -1.15 29.33
C ARG A 180 -0.44 -1.31 29.31
N SER A 181 0.17 -1.31 28.13
CA SER A 181 1.61 -1.45 27.99
C SER A 181 2.13 -0.72 26.75
N PRO A 182 3.08 0.24 26.90
CA PRO A 182 3.70 0.91 25.76
C PRO A 182 4.56 -0.04 24.91
N VAL A 183 4.97 -1.19 25.46
CA VAL A 183 5.68 -2.24 24.72
C VAL A 183 4.79 -2.81 23.61
N THR A 184 3.48 -2.89 23.83
CA THR A 184 2.53 -3.39 22.83
C THR A 184 2.52 -2.53 21.57
N LEU A 185 2.59 -1.19 21.72
CA LEU A 185 2.62 -0.27 20.59
C LEU A 185 3.92 -0.41 19.77
N SER A 186 5.05 -0.55 20.46
CA SER A 186 6.34 -0.81 19.81
C SER A 186 6.33 -2.13 19.05
N ALA A 187 5.85 -3.21 19.69
CA ALA A 187 5.85 -4.55 19.13
C ALA A 187 4.94 -4.65 17.88
N THR A 188 3.76 -4.02 17.93
CA THR A 188 2.83 -3.94 16.79
C THR A 188 3.33 -3.02 15.68
N ALA A 189 4.03 -1.93 15.99
CA ALA A 189 4.69 -1.10 14.97
C ALA A 189 5.79 -1.87 14.23
N ILE A 190 6.62 -2.64 14.95
CA ILE A 190 7.63 -3.52 14.33
C ILE A 190 6.96 -4.59 13.46
N LEU A 191 5.87 -5.20 13.94
CA LEU A 191 5.11 -6.17 13.15
C LEU A 191 4.52 -5.53 11.88
N ALA A 192 3.96 -4.33 11.99
CA ALA A 192 3.43 -3.58 10.85
C ALA A 192 4.52 -3.22 9.82
N PHE A 193 5.75 -2.93 10.27
CA PHE A 193 6.90 -2.78 9.38
C PHE A 193 7.15 -4.06 8.56
N PHE A 194 7.21 -5.23 9.19
CA PHE A 194 7.42 -6.47 8.44
C PHE A 194 6.30 -6.73 7.44
N ILE A 195 5.04 -6.52 7.84
CA ILE A 195 3.88 -6.72 6.96
C ILE A 195 3.92 -5.76 5.76
N LEU A 196 4.15 -4.46 5.99
CA LEU A 196 4.24 -3.47 4.92
C LEU A 196 5.47 -3.68 4.04
N HIS A 197 6.60 -4.08 4.60
CA HIS A 197 7.79 -4.39 3.82
C HIS A 197 7.55 -5.59 2.92
N THR A 198 6.90 -6.66 3.43
CA THR A 198 6.46 -7.79 2.60
C THR A 198 5.52 -7.35 1.48
N ALA A 199 4.64 -6.38 1.73
CA ALA A 199 3.76 -5.83 0.72
C ALA A 199 4.53 -5.16 -0.44
N HIS A 200 5.71 -4.59 -0.20
CA HIS A 200 6.53 -3.94 -1.24
C HIS A 200 7.55 -4.88 -1.90
N LEU A 201 7.57 -6.17 -1.53
CA LEU A 201 8.39 -7.15 -2.25
C LEU A 201 7.83 -7.38 -3.66
N SER A 202 8.72 -7.71 -4.60
CA SER A 202 8.44 -7.79 -6.04
C SER A 202 7.34 -8.79 -6.45
N TRP A 203 6.87 -9.62 -5.53
CA TRP A 203 5.81 -10.61 -5.78
C TRP A 203 4.40 -10.03 -5.60
N MET A 204 4.28 -8.82 -5.06
CA MET A 204 3.00 -8.18 -4.78
C MET A 204 2.72 -7.12 -5.85
N ASP A 205 1.48 -7.10 -6.36
CA ASP A 205 1.07 -6.15 -7.37
C ASP A 205 0.45 -4.89 -6.73
N PRO A 206 1.12 -3.72 -6.81
CA PRO A 206 0.59 -2.47 -6.27
C PRO A 206 -0.48 -1.83 -7.16
N GLU A 207 -0.71 -2.34 -8.37
CA GLU A 207 -1.64 -1.78 -9.35
C GLU A 207 -3.08 -1.77 -8.83
N ILE A 208 -3.79 -0.67 -9.09
CA ILE A 208 -5.22 -0.54 -8.80
C ILE A 208 -5.97 -1.15 -9.97
N THR A 209 -6.43 -2.39 -9.78
CA THR A 209 -7.15 -3.15 -10.81
C THR A 209 -8.65 -3.14 -10.54
N ASN A 210 -9.43 -3.43 -11.57
CA ASN A 210 -10.87 -3.61 -11.41
C ASN A 210 -11.17 -4.84 -10.54
N LEU A 211 -12.23 -4.76 -9.74
CA LEU A 211 -12.71 -5.89 -8.97
C LEU A 211 -13.01 -7.11 -9.85
N VAL A 212 -12.40 -8.24 -9.48
CA VAL A 212 -12.77 -9.53 -10.04
C VAL A 212 -14.25 -9.84 -9.75
N PRO A 213 -14.99 -10.49 -10.66
CA PRO A 213 -16.43 -10.69 -10.53
C PRO A 213 -16.87 -11.33 -9.21
N VAL A 214 -16.04 -12.21 -8.64
CA VAL A 214 -16.30 -12.89 -7.36
C VAL A 214 -16.36 -11.91 -6.17
N LEU A 215 -15.61 -10.80 -6.20
CA LEU A 215 -15.57 -9.80 -5.12
C LEU A 215 -16.69 -8.74 -5.21
N LYS A 216 -17.60 -8.85 -6.19
CA LYS A 216 -18.73 -7.90 -6.33
C LYS A 216 -19.88 -8.17 -5.33
N SER A 217 -19.80 -9.25 -4.55
CA SER A 217 -20.80 -9.58 -3.53
C SER A 217 -20.60 -8.78 -2.25
N TYR A 218 -21.68 -8.15 -1.77
CA TYR A 218 -21.70 -7.38 -0.52
C TYR A 218 -21.21 -8.19 0.69
N TRP A 219 -21.65 -9.44 0.81
CA TRP A 219 -21.29 -10.31 1.92
C TRP A 219 -19.81 -10.68 1.93
N LEU A 220 -19.21 -10.86 0.75
CA LEU A 220 -17.81 -11.24 0.65
C LEU A 220 -16.89 -10.09 1.05
N VAL A 221 -17.25 -8.86 0.69
CA VAL A 221 -16.49 -7.66 1.09
C VAL A 221 -16.41 -7.53 2.61
N ILE A 222 -17.53 -7.72 3.33
CA ILE A 222 -17.56 -7.67 4.79
C ILE A 222 -16.80 -8.84 5.41
N HIS A 223 -17.00 -10.05 4.89
CA HIS A 223 -16.34 -11.25 5.38
C HIS A 223 -14.81 -11.15 5.30
N VAL A 224 -14.29 -10.76 4.14
CA VAL A 224 -12.85 -10.58 3.91
C VAL A 224 -12.30 -9.48 4.82
N ALA A 225 -13.02 -8.36 4.99
CA ALA A 225 -12.59 -7.28 5.88
C ALA A 225 -12.46 -7.72 7.34
N ILE A 226 -13.37 -8.55 7.85
CA ILE A 226 -13.33 -9.04 9.24
C ILE A 226 -12.19 -10.04 9.43
N ILE A 227 -12.03 -11.00 8.52
CA ILE A 227 -10.96 -12.02 8.61
C ILE A 227 -9.58 -11.35 8.50
N THR A 228 -9.40 -10.45 7.54
CA THR A 228 -8.11 -9.76 7.35
C THR A 228 -7.77 -8.88 8.54
N ALA A 229 -8.74 -8.15 9.10
CA ALA A 229 -8.52 -7.39 10.34
C ALA A 229 -8.12 -8.31 11.52
N SER A 230 -8.74 -9.49 11.64
CA SER A 230 -8.43 -10.42 12.74
C SER A 230 -6.98 -10.90 12.76
N TYR A 231 -6.32 -11.00 11.59
CA TYR A 231 -4.90 -11.37 11.52
C TYR A 231 -4.01 -10.36 12.27
N GLY A 232 -4.35 -9.07 12.23
CA GLY A 232 -3.60 -8.05 12.97
C GLY A 232 -3.72 -8.22 14.50
N PHE A 233 -4.94 -8.48 14.99
CA PHE A 233 -5.17 -8.72 16.41
C PHE A 233 -4.55 -10.02 16.91
N LEU A 234 -4.67 -11.10 16.14
CA LEU A 234 -4.05 -12.40 16.46
C LEU A 234 -2.53 -12.32 16.38
N GLY A 235 -1.98 -11.60 15.40
CA GLY A 235 -0.53 -11.36 15.27
C GLY A 235 0.04 -10.63 16.47
N MET A 236 -0.63 -9.56 16.93
CA MET A 236 -0.28 -8.89 18.19
C MET A 236 -0.33 -9.85 19.38
N GLY A 237 -1.39 -10.66 19.50
CA GLY A 237 -1.54 -11.64 20.59
C GLY A 237 -0.41 -12.67 20.60
N ALA A 238 -0.08 -13.24 19.45
CA ALA A 238 1.01 -14.19 19.28
C ALA A 238 2.37 -13.57 19.65
N LEU A 239 2.62 -12.33 19.21
CA LEU A 239 3.86 -11.61 19.51
C LEU A 239 4.01 -11.33 21.01
N LEU A 240 2.95 -10.84 21.66
CA LEU A 240 2.95 -10.59 23.11
C LEU A 240 3.11 -11.89 23.92
N ALA A 241 2.44 -12.97 23.48
CA ALA A 241 2.60 -14.28 24.09
C ALA A 241 4.04 -14.79 23.98
N ALA A 242 4.67 -14.67 22.81
CA ALA A 242 6.07 -15.05 22.60
C ALA A 242 7.02 -14.25 23.50
N ILE A 243 6.85 -12.93 23.60
CA ILE A 243 7.65 -12.08 24.51
C ILE A 243 7.47 -12.52 25.96
N ASN A 244 6.24 -12.81 26.39
CA ASN A 244 5.98 -13.23 27.77
C ASN A 244 6.60 -14.59 28.09
N ILE A 245 6.51 -15.55 27.17
CA ILE A 245 7.16 -16.88 27.30
C ILE A 245 8.68 -16.72 27.44
N LEU A 246 9.31 -15.88 26.62
CA LEU A 246 10.76 -15.61 26.72
C LEU A 246 11.16 -15.05 28.09
N ILE A 247 10.37 -14.10 28.62
CA ILE A 247 10.60 -13.53 29.96
C ILE A 247 10.45 -14.60 31.04
N MET A 248 9.42 -15.46 30.95
CA MET A 248 9.21 -16.56 31.90
C MET A 248 10.38 -17.55 31.90
N PHE A 249 10.86 -17.98 30.73
CA PHE A 249 12.03 -18.85 30.61
C PHE A 249 13.29 -18.24 31.25
N TYR A 250 13.54 -16.95 31.03
CA TYR A 250 14.68 -16.26 31.64
C TYR A 250 14.57 -16.20 33.16
N LYS A 251 13.38 -15.88 33.70
CA LYS A 251 13.13 -15.88 35.15
C LYS A 251 13.32 -17.26 35.78
N LEU A 252 12.81 -18.32 35.13
CA LEU A 252 12.98 -19.71 35.57
C LEU A 252 14.46 -20.12 35.64
N LYS A 253 15.25 -19.77 34.62
CA LYS A 253 16.70 -20.05 34.61
C LYS A 253 17.43 -19.31 35.72
N LYS A 254 17.09 -18.04 35.96
CA LYS A 254 17.65 -17.24 37.06
C LYS A 254 17.28 -17.81 38.44
N LEU A 255 16.05 -18.26 38.63
CA LEU A 255 15.61 -18.86 39.90
C LEU A 255 16.38 -20.15 40.21
N LYS A 256 16.56 -21.03 39.22
CA LYS A 256 17.36 -22.26 39.37
C LYS A 256 18.84 -21.99 39.68
N LEU A 257 19.40 -20.90 39.15
CA LEU A 257 20.79 -20.50 39.39
C LEU A 257 21.05 -19.90 40.78
N ILE A 258 20.01 -19.41 41.46
CA ILE A 258 20.10 -18.87 42.84
C ILE A 258 19.90 -19.98 43.90
N LEU A 259 19.30 -21.10 43.50
CA LEU A 259 19.00 -22.25 44.36
C LEU A 259 20.11 -23.34 44.35
N ILE A 260 21.23 -23.08 43.68
CA ILE A 260 22.45 -23.90 43.66
C ILE A 260 23.57 -23.04 44.26
#